data_AF-A0A372FZQ8-F1
#
_entry.id   AF-A0A372FZQ8-F1
#
_cell.length_a   1.000
_cell.length_b   1.000
_cell.length_c   1.000
_cell.angle_alpha   90.00
_cell.angle_beta   90.00
_cell.angle_gamma   90.00
#
_symmetry.space_group_name_H-M   'P 1'
#
loop_
_entity.id
_entity.type
_entity.pdbx_description
1 polymer ?
#
loop_
_entity_poly.entity_id
_entity_poly.type
_entity_poly.pdbx_seq_one_letter_code
_entity_poly.pdbx_strand_id
1 'polypeptide(L)'
;MSVALLLSLAGLALVDSTSIGTLFIPVWLLLAPGPVRLGRVSTYLGTIACFYFLVGLLLYFGGSGLAEMLGGALDNRPALWGQLALGVGLFVLSFRYDGKRGGGGGRVLRWRDRATSGDSSPRWLVGLAVFAALAEVATMLPYLGALGLLTTSDLGVPQVIALLAGYCLVMVLPALVLLGARVAWPRRIEPLLARLNAWIVRSSGSMLGWVLGIAGFLIVRDAAVRLELFELLANR
;
A
#
# COMPACT_ATOMS: atom_id res chain seq x y z
N MET A 1 6.61 -4.86 -26.50
CA MET A 1 6.51 -5.10 -25.05
C MET A 1 7.59 -6.10 -24.65
N SER A 2 8.42 -5.79 -23.67
CA SER A 2 9.49 -6.69 -23.22
C SER A 2 8.95 -7.74 -22.24
N VAL A 3 9.50 -8.96 -22.30
CA VAL A 3 9.16 -10.04 -21.36
C VAL A 3 9.53 -9.64 -19.93
N ALA A 4 10.66 -8.92 -19.77
CA ALA A 4 11.09 -8.41 -18.47
C ALA A 4 10.05 -7.48 -17.82
N LEU A 5 9.42 -6.59 -18.60
CA LEU A 5 8.37 -5.71 -18.10
C LEU A 5 7.15 -6.50 -17.63
N LEU A 6 6.70 -7.47 -18.42
CA LEU A 6 5.55 -8.33 -18.05
C LEU A 6 5.82 -9.12 -16.77
N LEU A 7 7.01 -9.71 -16.65
CA LEU A 7 7.41 -10.44 -15.45
C LEU A 7 7.53 -9.53 -14.23
N SER A 8 8.04 -8.31 -14.40
CA SER A 8 8.14 -7.32 -13.33
C SER A 8 6.76 -6.87 -12.85
N LEU A 9 5.85 -6.56 -13.78
CA LEU A 9 4.46 -6.20 -13.46
C LEU A 9 3.72 -7.35 -12.79
N ALA A 10 3.89 -8.58 -13.27
CA ALA A 10 3.29 -9.76 -12.65
C ALA A 10 3.84 -9.98 -11.23
N GLY A 11 5.15 -9.88 -11.04
CA GLY A 11 5.79 -9.99 -9.72
C GLY A 11 5.28 -8.93 -8.75
N LEU A 12 5.23 -7.66 -9.18
CA LEU A 12 4.69 -6.57 -8.36
C LEU A 12 3.21 -6.77 -8.04
N ALA A 13 2.39 -7.19 -9.01
CA ALA A 13 0.97 -7.48 -8.79
C ALA A 13 0.77 -8.63 -7.80
N LEU A 14 1.63 -9.65 -7.83
CA LEU A 14 1.59 -10.75 -6.85
C LEU A 14 1.98 -10.26 -5.46
N VAL A 15 2.96 -9.37 -5.33
CA VAL A 15 3.29 -8.75 -4.05
C VAL A 15 2.07 -7.97 -3.52
N ASP A 16 1.42 -7.17 -4.37
CA ASP A 16 0.25 -6.38 -3.99
C ASP A 16 -0.99 -7.25 -3.68
N SER A 17 -1.10 -8.42 -4.31
CA SER A 17 -2.14 -9.42 -4.03
C SER A 17 -2.06 -10.02 -2.63
N THR A 18 -0.91 -9.86 -1.94
CA THR A 18 -0.72 -10.30 -0.55
C THR A 18 -0.99 -9.19 0.47
N SER A 19 -1.34 -7.99 0.02
CA SER A 19 -1.60 -6.85 0.89
C SER A 19 -2.83 -7.06 1.79
N ILE A 20 -2.88 -6.30 2.89
CA ILE A 20 -3.98 -6.37 3.87
C ILE A 20 -5.33 -6.01 3.21
N GLY A 21 -5.34 -5.10 2.24
CA GLY A 21 -6.57 -4.76 1.52
C GLY A 21 -7.04 -5.89 0.61
N THR A 22 -6.13 -6.48 -0.17
CA THR A 22 -6.48 -7.37 -1.28
C THR A 22 -6.73 -8.82 -0.87
N LEU A 23 -6.13 -9.30 0.24
CA LEU A 23 -6.28 -10.68 0.69
C LEU A 23 -6.94 -10.82 2.06
N PHE A 24 -6.60 -9.96 3.03
CA PHE A 24 -7.08 -10.12 4.40
C PHE A 24 -8.58 -9.83 4.53
N ILE A 25 -9.08 -8.75 3.92
CA ILE A 25 -10.52 -8.43 3.95
C ILE A 25 -11.36 -9.53 3.26
N PRO A 26 -11.01 -10.02 2.05
CA PRO A 26 -11.71 -11.15 1.45
C PRO A 26 -11.68 -12.43 2.28
N VAL A 27 -10.52 -12.81 2.85
CA VAL A 27 -10.40 -13.99 3.72
C VAL A 27 -11.31 -13.84 4.95
N TRP A 28 -11.36 -12.65 5.54
CA TRP A 28 -12.25 -12.38 6.68
C TRP A 28 -13.73 -12.47 6.30
N LEU A 29 -14.12 -11.93 5.14
CA LEU A 29 -15.49 -12.05 4.61
C LEU A 29 -15.88 -13.50 4.32
N LEU A 30 -14.94 -14.33 3.86
CA LEU A 30 -15.14 -15.76 3.59
C LEU A 30 -15.25 -16.61 4.86
N LEU A 31 -14.72 -16.13 5.98
CA LEU A 31 -14.79 -16.76 7.30
C LEU A 31 -15.98 -16.27 8.14
N ALA A 32 -16.75 -15.29 7.65
CA ALA A 32 -17.91 -14.79 8.35
C ALA A 32 -18.96 -15.90 8.55
N PRO A 33 -19.56 -16.03 9.75
CA PRO A 33 -20.53 -17.08 10.02
C PRO A 33 -21.76 -16.96 9.11
N GLY A 34 -22.11 -18.06 8.44
CA GLY A 34 -23.25 -18.16 7.52
C GLY A 34 -22.86 -18.58 6.10
N PRO A 35 -23.82 -18.57 5.15
CA PRO A 35 -23.55 -18.90 3.76
C PRO A 35 -22.67 -17.82 3.10
N VAL A 36 -21.73 -18.27 2.25
CA VAL A 36 -20.86 -17.38 1.48
C VAL A 36 -21.70 -16.52 0.55
N ARG A 37 -21.67 -15.21 0.75
CA ARG A 37 -22.39 -14.26 -0.11
C ARG A 37 -21.48 -13.85 -1.27
N LEU A 38 -21.49 -14.64 -2.34
CA LEU A 38 -20.76 -14.39 -3.59
C LEU A 38 -20.84 -12.92 -4.01
N GLY A 39 -22.04 -12.34 -4.03
CA GLY A 39 -22.25 -10.94 -4.38
C GLY A 39 -21.43 -9.96 -3.53
N ARG A 40 -21.35 -10.14 -2.21
CA ARG A 40 -20.58 -9.22 -1.34
C ARG A 40 -19.09 -9.26 -1.62
N VAL A 41 -18.53 -10.47 -1.76
CA VAL A 41 -17.09 -10.65 -2.00
C VAL A 41 -16.72 -10.17 -3.41
N SER A 42 -17.53 -10.52 -4.41
CA SER A 42 -17.31 -10.06 -5.79
C SER A 42 -17.49 -8.55 -5.95
N THR A 43 -18.48 -7.93 -5.30
CA THR A 43 -18.62 -6.46 -5.28
C THR A 43 -17.41 -5.81 -4.63
N TYR A 44 -16.94 -6.32 -3.49
CA TYR A 44 -15.73 -5.81 -2.84
C TYR A 44 -14.50 -5.88 -3.77
N LEU A 45 -14.25 -7.05 -4.37
CA LEU A 45 -13.13 -7.26 -5.29
C LEU A 45 -13.25 -6.41 -6.56
N GLY A 46 -14.46 -6.24 -7.09
CA GLY A 46 -14.73 -5.33 -8.21
C GLY A 46 -14.48 -3.87 -7.84
N THR A 47 -14.91 -3.43 -6.65
CA THR A 47 -14.70 -2.07 -6.16
C THR A 47 -13.22 -1.78 -5.99
N ILE A 48 -12.44 -2.67 -5.35
CA ILE A 48 -11.01 -2.43 -5.15
C ILE A 48 -10.24 -2.46 -6.48
N ALA A 49 -10.55 -3.40 -7.39
CA ALA A 49 -9.94 -3.43 -8.71
C ALA A 49 -10.24 -2.16 -9.53
N CYS A 50 -11.51 -1.72 -9.52
CA CYS A 50 -11.93 -0.50 -10.21
C CYS A 50 -11.28 0.74 -9.59
N PHE A 51 -11.24 0.83 -8.25
CA PHE A 51 -10.60 1.93 -7.54
C PHE A 51 -9.12 2.04 -7.89
N TYR A 52 -8.36 0.94 -7.79
CA TYR A 52 -6.94 0.92 -8.15
C TYR A 52 -6.74 1.29 -9.62
N PHE A 53 -7.54 0.70 -10.52
CA PHE A 53 -7.47 1.02 -11.95
C PHE A 53 -7.70 2.52 -12.22
N LEU A 54 -8.76 3.12 -11.66
CA LEU A 54 -9.05 4.55 -11.82
C LEU A 54 -7.97 5.44 -11.22
N VAL A 55 -7.45 5.09 -10.03
CA VAL A 55 -6.35 5.80 -9.39
C VAL A 55 -5.10 5.72 -10.26
N GLY A 56 -4.76 4.56 -10.81
CA GLY A 56 -3.59 4.47 -11.68
C GLY A 56 -3.76 5.18 -13.01
N LEU A 57 -4.95 5.24 -13.60
CA LEU A 57 -5.20 6.12 -14.75
C LEU A 57 -5.01 7.59 -14.35
N LEU A 58 -5.58 8.01 -13.22
CA LEU A 58 -5.43 9.37 -12.70
C LEU A 58 -3.97 9.72 -12.46
N LEU A 59 -3.18 8.82 -11.87
CA LEU A 59 -1.77 9.02 -11.60
C LEU A 59 -0.92 8.95 -12.88
N TYR A 60 -1.25 8.08 -13.83
CA TYR A 60 -0.52 7.96 -15.09
C TYR A 60 -0.71 9.21 -15.96
N PHE A 61 -1.95 9.67 -16.13
CA PHE A 61 -2.25 10.85 -16.97
C PHE A 61 -2.07 12.17 -16.24
N GLY A 62 -2.34 12.21 -14.93
CA GLY A 62 -2.17 13.42 -14.10
C GLY A 62 -0.78 13.56 -13.50
N GLY A 63 0.05 12.52 -13.57
CA GLY A 63 1.34 12.45 -12.90
C GLY A 63 2.33 13.52 -13.35
N SER A 64 2.39 13.85 -14.64
CA SER A 64 3.28 14.89 -15.16
C SER A 64 2.92 16.28 -14.62
N GLY A 65 1.63 16.65 -14.68
CA GLY A 65 1.16 17.93 -14.14
C GLY A 65 1.32 18.01 -12.62
N LEU A 66 1.05 16.92 -11.89
CA LEU A 66 1.22 16.86 -10.45
C LEU A 66 2.72 16.91 -10.06
N ALA A 67 3.59 16.25 -10.82
CA ALA A 67 5.03 16.26 -10.61
C ALA A 67 5.66 17.62 -10.95
N GLU A 68 5.21 18.33 -11.97
CA GLU A 68 5.67 19.69 -12.28
C GLU A 68 5.25 20.69 -11.20
N MET A 69 3.99 20.62 -10.73
CA MET A 69 3.49 21.45 -9.63
C MET A 69 4.21 21.15 -8.31
N LEU A 70 4.41 19.87 -7.98
CA LEU A 70 5.14 19.47 -6.79
C LEU A 70 6.63 19.79 -6.91
N GLY A 71 7.25 19.59 -8.07
CA GLY A 71 8.66 19.90 -8.32
C GLY A 71 8.97 21.38 -8.11
N GLY A 72 8.16 22.28 -8.68
CA GLY A 72 8.29 23.72 -8.46
C GLY A 72 8.07 24.14 -7.00
N ALA A 73 7.22 23.43 -6.26
CA ALA A 73 6.99 23.70 -4.83
C ALA A 73 8.10 23.10 -3.91
N LEU A 74 8.66 21.95 -4.29
CA LEU A 74 9.67 21.20 -3.54
C LEU A 74 11.11 21.68 -3.78
N ASP A 75 11.37 22.42 -4.86
CA ASP A 75 12.70 23.03 -5.12
C ASP A 75 13.06 24.17 -4.16
N ASN A 76 12.12 24.56 -3.28
CA ASN A 76 12.40 25.55 -2.24
C ASN A 76 13.19 24.90 -1.10
N ARG A 77 14.33 25.51 -0.71
CA ARG A 77 15.14 25.07 0.46
C ARG A 77 14.30 24.72 1.71
N PRO A 78 13.28 25.50 2.11
CA PRO A 78 12.41 25.15 3.25
C PRO A 78 11.58 23.88 3.03
N ALA A 79 11.14 23.62 1.80
CA ALA A 79 10.39 22.42 1.44
C ALA A 79 11.27 21.17 1.49
N LEU A 80 12.53 21.27 1.06
CA LEU A 80 13.52 20.19 1.19
C LEU A 80 13.81 19.84 2.66
N TRP A 81 13.90 20.84 3.55
CA TRP A 81 14.02 20.60 4.99
C TRP A 81 12.76 19.96 5.58
N GLY A 82 11.58 20.34 5.09
CA GLY A 82 10.31 19.69 5.43
C GLY A 82 10.25 18.22 4.98
N GLN A 83 10.70 17.94 3.76
CA GLN A 83 10.83 16.59 3.21
C GLN A 83 11.83 15.75 4.03
N LEU A 84 12.98 16.33 4.39
CA LEU A 84 13.97 15.68 5.26
C LEU A 84 13.37 15.33 6.62
N ALA A 85 12.68 16.28 7.27
CA ALA A 85 12.02 16.07 8.56
C ALA A 85 10.93 15.00 8.49
N LEU A 86 10.15 14.97 7.40
CA LEU A 86 9.15 13.94 7.15
C LEU A 86 9.80 12.55 6.99
N GLY A 87 10.86 12.46 6.18
CA GLY A 87 11.60 11.22 5.97
C GLY A 87 12.22 10.69 7.26
N VAL A 88 12.85 11.56 8.07
CA VAL A 88 13.39 11.19 9.39
C VAL A 88 12.27 10.76 10.33
N GLY A 89 11.14 11.47 10.34
CA GLY A 89 9.96 11.11 11.13
C GLY A 89 9.45 9.71 10.79
N LEU A 90 9.29 9.41 9.50
CA LEU A 90 8.91 8.09 8.98
C LEU A 90 9.92 7.00 9.39
N PHE A 91 11.21 7.28 9.22
CA PHE A 91 12.28 6.37 9.57
C PHE A 91 12.32 6.08 11.08
N VAL A 92 12.16 7.09 11.94
CA VAL A 92 12.11 6.91 13.40
C VAL A 92 10.82 6.19 13.83
N LEU A 93 9.68 6.49 13.20
CA LEU A 93 8.42 5.79 13.42
C LEU A 93 8.51 4.30 13.07
N SER A 94 9.33 3.94 12.08
CA SER A 94 9.56 2.54 11.70
C SER A 94 10.05 1.68 12.87
N PHE A 95 10.96 2.21 13.70
CA PHE A 95 11.49 1.51 14.87
C PHE A 95 10.48 1.39 16.00
N ARG A 96 9.47 2.27 16.10
CA ARG A 96 8.36 2.10 17.05
C ARG A 96 7.38 1.03 16.62
N TYR A 97 7.35 0.71 15.32
CA TYR A 97 6.58 -0.39 14.77
C TYR A 97 7.34 -1.72 14.81
N ASP A 98 8.65 -1.69 15.11
CA ASP A 98 9.42 -2.88 15.36
C ASP A 98 9.24 -3.33 16.82
N GLY A 99 8.75 -4.56 17.02
CA GLY A 99 8.74 -5.22 18.32
C GLY A 99 7.37 -5.36 19.03
N LYS A 100 6.83 -6.58 18.96
CA LYS A 100 6.09 -7.31 20.03
C LYS A 100 4.59 -7.11 20.27
N ARG A 101 3.79 -6.38 19.49
CA ARG A 101 2.31 -6.40 19.71
C ARG A 101 1.51 -6.56 18.42
N GLY A 102 1.06 -7.79 18.19
CA GLY A 102 0.24 -8.22 17.07
C GLY A 102 -1.17 -7.63 17.04
N GLY A 103 -1.85 -7.86 15.92
CA GLY A 103 -3.27 -7.58 15.72
C GLY A 103 -3.56 -6.38 14.82
N GLY A 104 -3.32 -6.52 13.51
CA GLY A 104 -3.68 -5.53 12.49
C GLY A 104 -5.18 -5.22 12.40
N GLY A 105 -6.07 -6.16 12.75
CA GLY A 105 -7.52 -5.93 12.75
C GLY A 105 -8.12 -5.43 14.07
N GLY A 106 -7.54 -5.81 15.21
CA GLY A 106 -8.06 -5.45 16.53
C GLY A 106 -7.75 -4.02 16.97
N ARG A 107 -6.71 -3.40 16.39
CA ARG A 107 -6.37 -2.00 16.65
C ARG A 107 -7.33 -1.05 15.95
N VAL A 108 -7.65 -1.17 14.67
CA VAL A 108 -8.59 -0.25 14.01
C VAL A 108 -9.95 -0.20 14.75
N LEU A 109 -10.44 -1.33 15.26
CA LEU A 109 -11.64 -1.38 16.11
C LEU A 109 -11.44 -0.78 17.51
N ARG A 110 -10.33 -1.07 18.22
CA ARG A 110 -9.99 -0.42 19.52
C ARG A 110 -9.60 1.06 19.41
N TRP A 111 -9.23 1.52 18.22
CA TRP A 111 -8.83 2.89 17.93
C TRP A 111 -10.05 3.72 17.50
N ARG A 112 -11.04 3.08 16.85
CA ARG A 112 -12.39 3.62 16.72
C ARG A 112 -12.99 3.90 18.10
N ASP A 113 -12.89 2.96 19.03
CA ASP A 113 -13.37 3.13 20.42
C ASP A 113 -12.59 4.21 21.21
N ARG A 114 -11.35 4.52 20.80
CA ARG A 114 -10.53 5.59 21.39
C ARG A 114 -10.72 6.97 20.75
N ALA A 115 -11.16 7.03 19.50
CA ALA A 115 -11.50 8.28 18.83
C ALA A 115 -12.91 8.78 19.22
N THR A 116 -13.82 7.87 19.61
CA THR A 116 -15.13 8.23 20.18
C THR A 116 -15.09 8.57 21.66
N SER A 117 -14.02 8.26 22.39
CA SER A 117 -13.81 8.68 23.78
C SER A 117 -13.16 10.06 23.84
N GLY A 118 -13.92 11.10 23.47
CA GLY A 118 -13.93 12.49 23.95
C GLY A 118 -12.68 13.33 24.25
N ASP A 119 -11.46 12.79 24.31
CA ASP A 119 -10.29 13.44 24.93
C ASP A 119 -9.02 13.39 24.06
N SER A 120 -9.17 13.15 22.76
CA SER A 120 -8.04 13.15 21.83
C SER A 120 -7.79 14.55 21.26
N SER A 121 -6.64 15.14 21.60
CA SER A 121 -6.16 16.41 21.03
C SER A 121 -6.22 16.37 19.50
N PRO A 122 -6.71 17.43 18.82
CA PRO A 122 -6.76 17.51 17.36
C PRO A 122 -5.41 17.19 16.69
N ARG A 123 -4.29 17.49 17.35
CA ARG A 123 -2.93 17.19 16.87
C ARG A 123 -2.61 15.69 16.83
N TRP A 124 -3.16 14.92 17.77
CA TRP A 124 -3.02 13.46 17.80
C TRP A 124 -3.87 12.80 16.70
N LEU A 125 -5.08 13.31 16.45
CA LEU A 125 -5.95 12.84 15.38
C LEU A 125 -5.36 13.13 13.99
N VAL A 126 -4.77 14.31 13.80
CA VAL A 126 -4.05 14.66 12.56
C VAL A 126 -2.83 13.74 12.38
N GLY A 127 -2.03 13.52 13.42
CA GLY A 127 -0.88 12.61 13.37
C GLY A 127 -1.29 11.17 13.01
N LEU A 128 -2.43 10.70 13.52
CA LEU A 128 -2.98 9.39 13.21
C LEU A 128 -3.49 9.30 11.76
N ALA A 129 -4.21 10.32 11.28
CA ALA A 129 -4.70 10.37 9.90
C ALA A 129 -3.54 10.40 8.90
N VAL A 130 -2.50 11.19 9.18
CA VAL A 130 -1.27 11.25 8.38
C VAL A 130 -0.57 9.89 8.39
N PHE A 131 -0.45 9.23 9.55
CA PHE A 131 0.13 7.90 9.64
C PHE A 131 -0.68 6.84 8.87
N ALA A 132 -2.01 6.88 8.95
CA ALA A 132 -2.88 5.97 8.21
C ALA A 132 -2.78 6.18 6.70
N ALA A 133 -2.75 7.44 6.24
CA ALA A 133 -2.54 7.80 4.84
C ALA A 133 -1.15 7.36 4.35
N LEU A 134 -0.10 7.57 5.15
CA LEU A 134 1.26 7.13 4.83
C LEU A 134 1.37 5.60 4.80
N ALA A 135 0.67 4.90 5.69
CA ALA A 135 0.58 3.44 5.67
C ALA A 135 -0.15 2.93 4.43
N GLU A 136 -1.23 3.60 3.99
CA GLU A 136 -1.90 3.27 2.73
C GLU A 136 -0.99 3.52 1.52
N VAL A 137 -0.31 4.68 1.46
CA VAL A 137 0.65 5.00 0.39
C VAL A 137 1.80 3.98 0.37
N ALA A 138 2.29 3.59 1.54
CA ALA A 138 3.30 2.56 1.71
C ALA A 138 2.80 1.19 1.22
N THR A 139 1.54 0.85 1.42
CA THR A 139 0.96 -0.38 0.86
C THR A 139 0.73 -0.30 -0.64
N MET A 140 0.60 0.89 -1.22
CA MET A 140 0.54 1.10 -2.67
C MET A 140 1.92 1.15 -3.34
N LEU A 141 3.04 1.03 -2.61
CA LEU A 141 4.39 1.07 -3.20
C LEU A 141 4.58 0.11 -4.39
N PRO A 142 4.15 -1.16 -4.32
CA PRO A 142 4.24 -2.07 -5.47
C PRO A 142 3.46 -1.55 -6.69
N TYR A 143 2.31 -0.94 -6.45
CA TYR A 143 1.45 -0.33 -7.48
C TYR A 143 2.09 0.92 -8.09
N LEU A 144 2.65 1.80 -7.25
CA LEU A 144 3.38 2.99 -7.70
C LEU A 144 4.65 2.63 -8.47
N GLY A 145 5.36 1.57 -8.06
CA GLY A 145 6.49 1.04 -8.81
C GLY A 145 6.10 0.51 -10.18
N ALA A 146 4.95 -0.18 -10.27
CA ALA A 146 4.39 -0.63 -11.55
C ALA A 146 4.01 0.55 -12.45
N LEU A 147 3.38 1.59 -11.91
CA LEU A 147 3.11 2.83 -12.63
C LEU A 147 4.39 3.50 -13.14
N GLY A 148 5.43 3.57 -12.30
CA GLY A 148 6.75 4.09 -12.69
C GLY A 148 7.31 3.36 -13.91
N LEU A 149 7.32 2.02 -13.87
CA LEU A 149 7.74 1.19 -15.00
C LEU A 149 6.92 1.46 -16.27
N LEU A 150 5.60 1.65 -16.13
CA LEU A 150 4.72 1.97 -17.26
C LEU A 150 5.02 3.35 -17.84
N THR A 151 5.26 4.37 -17.00
CA THR A 151 5.57 5.74 -17.44
C THR A 151 6.93 5.86 -18.12
N THR A 152 7.90 5.05 -17.73
CA THR A 152 9.26 5.05 -18.32
C THR A 152 9.37 4.14 -19.55
N SER A 153 8.31 3.40 -19.87
CA SER A 153 8.28 2.52 -21.01
C SER A 153 7.63 3.23 -22.20
N ASP A 154 8.23 3.15 -23.38
CA ASP A 154 7.63 3.63 -24.64
C ASP A 154 6.43 2.75 -25.04
N LEU A 155 5.32 2.90 -24.31
CA LEU A 155 4.08 2.20 -24.51
C LEU A 155 3.02 3.20 -24.98
N GLY A 156 2.24 2.81 -25.98
CA GLY A 156 1.04 3.56 -26.33
C GLY A 156 0.01 3.49 -25.20
N VAL A 157 -0.83 4.52 -25.14
CA VAL A 157 -1.91 4.64 -24.14
C VAL A 157 -2.78 3.38 -24.06
N PRO A 158 -3.22 2.74 -25.17
CA PRO A 158 -4.02 1.53 -25.08
C PRO A 158 -3.29 0.37 -24.39
N GLN A 159 -1.98 0.23 -24.61
CA GLN A 159 -1.19 -0.81 -23.96
C GLN A 159 -1.07 -0.56 -22.45
N VAL A 160 -0.89 0.70 -22.04
CA VAL A 160 -0.84 1.06 -20.61
C VAL A 160 -2.15 0.74 -19.92
N ILE A 161 -3.29 1.15 -20.51
CA ILE A 161 -4.61 0.84 -19.97
C ILE A 161 -4.81 -0.68 -19.84
N ALA A 162 -4.45 -1.45 -20.88
CA ALA A 162 -4.57 -2.90 -20.86
C ALA A 162 -3.68 -3.55 -19.78
N LEU A 163 -2.44 -3.07 -19.63
CA LEU A 163 -1.51 -3.55 -18.60
C LEU A 163 -1.97 -3.19 -17.19
N LEU A 164 -2.53 -2.00 -17.00
CA LEU A 164 -3.08 -1.56 -15.72
C LEU A 164 -4.28 -2.43 -15.32
N ALA A 165 -5.17 -2.72 -16.28
CA ALA A 165 -6.28 -3.64 -16.08
C ALA A 165 -5.79 -5.06 -15.76
N GLY A 166 -4.81 -5.56 -16.52
CA GLY A 166 -4.18 -6.86 -16.29
C GLY A 166 -3.53 -6.95 -14.91
N TYR A 167 -2.82 -5.90 -14.48
CA TYR A 167 -2.25 -5.80 -13.14
C TYR A 167 -3.34 -5.92 -12.06
N CYS A 168 -4.42 -5.13 -12.18
CA CYS A 168 -5.52 -5.15 -11.20
C CYS A 168 -6.21 -6.52 -11.16
N LEU A 169 -6.33 -7.21 -12.30
CA LEU A 169 -6.87 -8.57 -12.36
C LEU A 169 -5.95 -9.57 -11.65
N VAL A 170 -4.64 -9.54 -11.92
CA VAL A 170 -3.66 -10.41 -11.23
C VAL A 170 -3.68 -10.14 -9.73
N MET A 171 -3.82 -8.88 -9.31
CA MET A 171 -3.91 -8.47 -7.91
C MET A 171 -5.11 -9.10 -7.18
N VAL A 172 -6.30 -9.16 -7.81
CA VAL A 172 -7.51 -9.73 -7.17
C VAL A 172 -7.70 -11.22 -7.40
N LEU A 173 -6.94 -11.81 -8.34
CA LEU A 173 -7.06 -13.21 -8.76
C LEU A 173 -6.93 -14.20 -7.59
N PRO A 174 -5.97 -14.07 -6.65
CA PRO A 174 -5.88 -15.00 -5.52
C PRO A 174 -7.15 -15.02 -4.65
N ALA A 175 -7.76 -13.86 -4.41
CA ALA A 175 -9.00 -13.76 -3.64
C ALA A 175 -10.20 -14.36 -4.39
N LEU A 176 -10.26 -14.19 -5.73
CA LEU A 176 -11.27 -14.84 -6.57
C LEU A 176 -11.12 -16.37 -6.56
N VAL A 177 -9.89 -16.87 -6.61
CA VAL A 177 -9.58 -18.31 -6.49
C VAL A 177 -10.02 -18.85 -5.13
N LEU A 178 -9.72 -18.14 -4.04
CA LEU A 178 -10.16 -18.52 -2.69
C LEU A 178 -11.69 -18.52 -2.55
N LEU A 179 -12.37 -17.53 -3.15
CA LEU A 179 -13.83 -17.46 -3.20
C LEU A 179 -14.41 -18.68 -3.92
N GLY A 180 -13.92 -18.99 -5.12
CA GLY A 180 -14.37 -20.16 -5.89
C GLY A 180 -14.11 -21.47 -5.14
N ALA A 181 -12.93 -21.62 -4.55
CA ALA A 181 -12.58 -22.80 -3.76
C ALA A 181 -13.47 -22.96 -2.52
N ARG A 182 -13.78 -21.87 -1.80
CA ARG A 182 -14.64 -21.88 -0.60
C ARG A 182 -16.10 -22.23 -0.92
N VAL A 183 -16.55 -21.90 -2.14
CA VAL A 183 -17.89 -22.25 -2.65
C VAL A 183 -17.93 -23.72 -3.08
N ALA A 184 -16.89 -24.20 -3.78
CA ALA A 184 -16.83 -25.59 -4.25
C ALA A 184 -16.58 -26.60 -3.12
N TRP A 185 -15.71 -26.29 -2.16
CA TRP A 185 -15.29 -27.21 -1.09
C TRP A 185 -15.30 -26.54 0.30
N PRO A 186 -16.49 -26.17 0.82
CA PRO A 186 -16.63 -25.40 2.05
C PRO A 186 -15.88 -26.03 3.24
N ARG A 187 -16.07 -27.35 3.47
CA ARG A 187 -15.47 -28.08 4.61
C ARG A 187 -13.95 -28.20 4.55
N ARG A 188 -13.34 -28.20 3.35
CA ARG A 188 -11.87 -28.34 3.19
C ARG A 188 -11.14 -27.01 3.20
N ILE A 189 -11.78 -25.96 2.68
CA ILE A 189 -11.15 -24.64 2.53
C ILE A 189 -11.29 -23.80 3.80
N GLU A 190 -12.35 -23.98 4.59
CA GLU A 190 -12.54 -23.30 5.87
C GLU A 190 -11.34 -23.41 6.84
N PRO A 191 -10.75 -24.61 7.12
CA PRO A 191 -9.56 -24.69 7.97
C PRO A 191 -8.32 -24.04 7.33
N LEU A 192 -8.21 -24.00 6.00
CA LEU A 192 -7.11 -23.32 5.30
C LEU A 192 -7.26 -21.80 5.42
N LEU A 193 -8.46 -21.26 5.21
CA LEU A 193 -8.75 -19.84 5.40
C LEU A 193 -8.50 -19.41 6.84
N ALA A 194 -8.87 -20.23 7.82
CA ALA A 194 -8.61 -19.96 9.24
C ALA A 194 -7.10 -19.91 9.54
N ARG A 195 -6.31 -20.84 8.97
CA ARG A 195 -4.84 -20.82 9.06
C ARG A 195 -4.24 -19.59 8.39
N LEU A 196 -4.72 -19.24 7.20
CA LEU A 196 -4.28 -18.04 6.48
C LEU A 196 -4.59 -16.79 7.29
N ASN A 197 -5.81 -16.64 7.82
CA ASN A 197 -6.17 -15.52 8.69
C ASN A 197 -5.26 -15.43 9.92
N ALA A 198 -5.01 -16.56 10.61
CA ALA A 198 -4.11 -16.60 11.76
C ALA A 198 -2.66 -16.26 11.40
N TRP A 199 -2.19 -16.73 10.24
CA TRP A 199 -0.85 -16.42 9.73
C TRP A 199 -0.73 -14.93 9.38
N ILE A 200 -1.69 -14.35 8.65
CA ILE A 200 -1.70 -12.91 8.29
C ILE A 200 -1.70 -12.05 9.56
N VAL A 201 -2.53 -12.37 10.55
CA VAL A 201 -2.59 -11.64 11.82
C VAL A 201 -1.26 -11.71 12.59
N ARG A 202 -0.52 -12.82 12.45
CA ARG A 202 0.80 -13.00 13.07
C ARG A 202 1.92 -12.29 12.30
N SER A 203 1.89 -12.33 10.97
CA SER A 203 2.94 -11.79 10.09
C SER A 203 2.82 -10.29 9.80
N SER A 204 1.62 -9.70 9.92
CA SER A 204 1.36 -8.28 9.63
C SER A 204 2.00 -7.28 10.62
N GLY A 205 2.57 -7.76 11.73
CA GLY A 205 3.14 -6.90 12.77
C GLY A 205 4.39 -6.12 12.36
N SER A 206 5.25 -6.66 11.49
CA SER A 206 6.56 -6.07 11.18
C SER A 206 6.70 -5.46 9.78
N MET A 207 5.79 -5.79 8.85
CA MET A 207 5.93 -5.38 7.45
C MET A 207 5.75 -3.87 7.25
N LEU A 208 4.81 -3.26 7.99
CA LEU A 208 4.61 -1.80 7.97
C LEU A 208 5.82 -1.05 8.53
N GLY A 209 6.47 -1.58 9.57
CA GLY A 209 7.72 -1.01 10.09
C GLY A 209 8.81 -1.02 9.03
N TRP A 210 9.04 -2.15 8.37
CA TRP A 210 10.02 -2.25 7.29
C TRP A 210 9.74 -1.32 6.10
N VAL A 211 8.50 -1.24 5.64
CA VAL A 211 8.14 -0.37 4.52
C VAL A 211 8.28 1.11 4.89
N LEU A 212 7.84 1.52 6.09
CA LEU A 212 8.04 2.88 6.60
C LEU A 212 9.52 3.21 6.76
N GLY A 213 10.34 2.24 7.18
CA GLY A 213 11.79 2.38 7.30
C GLY A 213 12.46 2.59 5.95
N ILE A 214 12.17 1.75 4.96
CA ILE A 214 12.72 1.89 3.60
C ILE A 214 12.27 3.19 2.96
N ALA A 215 10.96 3.50 3.00
CA ALA A 215 10.41 4.73 2.43
C ALA A 215 11.00 5.98 3.10
N GLY A 216 11.04 6.00 4.44
CA GLY A 216 11.65 7.10 5.20
C GLY A 216 13.13 7.30 4.84
N PHE A 217 13.90 6.22 4.76
CA PHE A 217 15.31 6.29 4.36
C PHE A 217 15.49 6.86 2.96
N LEU A 218 14.70 6.41 1.98
CA LEU A 218 14.78 6.91 0.60
C LEU A 218 14.44 8.40 0.50
N ILE A 219 13.42 8.85 1.23
CA ILE A 219 13.02 10.26 1.31
C ILE A 219 14.14 11.12 1.94
N VAL A 220 14.74 10.64 3.04
CA VAL A 220 15.88 11.32 3.69
C VAL A 220 17.06 11.43 2.74
N ARG A 221 17.40 10.33 2.05
CA ARG A 221 18.52 10.29 1.12
C ARG A 221 18.34 11.30 -0.01
N ASP A 222 17.18 11.33 -0.66
CA ASP A 222 16.91 12.26 -1.76
C ASP A 222 17.02 13.73 -1.29
N ALA A 223 16.42 14.07 -0.15
CA ALA A 223 16.51 15.41 0.41
C ALA A 223 17.97 15.78 0.79
N ALA A 224 18.72 14.85 1.35
CA ALA A 224 20.12 15.08 1.75
C ALA A 224 21.05 15.31 0.55
N VAL A 225 20.83 14.61 -0.57
CA VAL A 225 21.55 14.84 -1.82
C VAL A 225 21.22 16.22 -2.39
N ARG A 226 19.93 16.58 -2.47
CA ARG A 226 19.47 17.87 -2.99
C ARG A 226 19.88 19.06 -2.13
N LEU A 227 20.12 18.84 -0.84
CA LEU A 227 20.61 19.85 0.10
C LEU A 227 22.15 19.92 0.16
N GLU A 228 22.88 19.13 -0.64
CA GLU A 228 24.35 19.05 -0.66
C GLU A 228 24.96 18.76 0.74
N LEU A 229 24.19 18.10 1.62
CA LEU A 229 24.59 17.84 3.00
C LEU A 229 25.83 16.93 3.08
N PHE A 230 26.04 16.09 2.07
CA PHE A 230 27.23 15.22 1.99
C PHE A 230 28.50 16.01 1.71
N GLU A 231 28.46 17.08 0.92
CA GLU A 231 29.62 17.94 0.66
C GLU A 231 29.95 18.81 1.89
N LEU A 232 28.92 19.32 2.59
CA LEU A 232 29.09 20.08 3.83
C LEU A 232 29.72 19.25 4.97
N LEU A 233 29.49 17.94 4.98
CA LEU A 233 30.09 17.00 5.96
C LEU A 233 31.47 16.50 5.54
N ALA A 234 31.75 16.40 4.24
CA ALA A 234 33.06 15.99 3.73
C ALA A 234 34.12 17.10 3.78
N ASN A 235 33.70 18.36 3.86
CA ASN A 235 34.57 19.55 3.91
C ASN A 235 34.79 20.09 5.33
N ARG A 236 34.50 19.29 6.37
CA ARG A 236 34.84 19.53 7.78
C ARG A 236 35.80 18.46 8.27
#